data_AF-Q0FZU6-F1
#
_entry.id   AF-Q0FZU6-F1
#
_cell.length_a   1.000
_cell.length_b   1.000
_cell.length_c   1.000
_cell.angle_alpha   90.00
_cell.angle_beta   90.00
_cell.angle_gamma   90.00
#
_symmetry.space_group_name_H-M   'P 1'
#
loop_
_entity.id
_entity.type
_entity.pdbx_description
1 polymer ?
#
loop_
_entity_poly.entity_id
_entity_poly.type
_entity_poly.pdbx_seq_one_letter_code
_entity_poly.pdbx_strand_id
1 'polypeptide(L)' 'MTESETDGWTGILSMGTNVNLLKPVGVGKTMTRIEFGDLRADKAVCEIVVSVVNGEGETCLDGSSPTYPIPVEA' A
#
# COMPACT_ATOMS: atom_id res chain seq x y z
N MET A 1 9.55 6.04 -4.00
CA MET A 1 9.19 5.68 -5.38
C MET A 1 9.54 6.87 -6.24
N THR A 2 10.67 6.81 -6.94
CA THR A 2 10.97 7.75 -8.01
C THR A 2 10.03 7.45 -9.18
N GLU A 3 9.62 8.46 -9.95
CA GLU A 3 8.71 8.34 -11.10
C GLU A 3 9.11 7.24 -12.12
N SER A 4 10.36 6.75 -12.06
CA SER A 4 10.91 5.71 -12.95
C SER A 4 10.36 4.29 -12.79
N GLU A 5 9.75 3.92 -11.65
CA GLU A 5 9.28 2.53 -11.43
C GLU A 5 7.84 2.28 -11.90
N THR A 6 7.06 3.34 -12.15
CA THR A 6 5.67 3.25 -12.62
C THR A 6 5.50 3.46 -14.13
N ASP A 7 6.57 3.80 -14.85
CA ASP A 7 6.58 4.09 -16.30
C ASP A 7 6.12 2.91 -17.19
N GLY A 8 5.86 1.74 -16.60
CA GLY A 8 5.37 0.55 -17.29
C GLY A 8 4.00 0.04 -16.86
N TRP A 9 3.27 0.71 -15.95
CA TRP A 9 1.99 0.20 -15.41
C TRP A 9 0.79 1.12 -15.72
N THR A 10 -0.34 0.53 -16.15
CA THR A 10 -1.62 1.25 -16.38
C THR A 10 -2.54 1.25 -15.17
N GLY A 11 -2.28 0.38 -14.21
CA GLY A 11 -3.13 0.23 -13.04
C GLY A 11 -2.62 -0.82 -12.07
N ILE A 12 -3.39 -1.03 -11.01
CA ILE A 12 -3.05 -1.93 -9.92
C ILE A 12 -4.32 -2.70 -9.53
N LEU A 13 -4.21 -4.03 -9.41
CA LEU A 13 -5.26 -4.90 -8.88
C LEU A 13 -4.85 -5.42 -7.49
N SER A 14 -5.58 -4.99 -6.46
CA SER A 14 -5.49 -5.58 -5.12
C SER A 14 -6.22 -6.91 -5.09
N MET A 15 -5.55 -7.97 -4.62
CA MET A 15 -6.13 -9.33 -4.53
C MET A 15 -6.80 -9.60 -3.18
N GLY A 16 -6.97 -8.57 -2.36
CA GLY A 16 -7.49 -8.67 -1.01
C GLY A 16 -6.68 -7.80 -0.07
N THR A 17 -7.35 -7.28 0.96
CA THR A 17 -6.73 -6.37 1.92
C THR A 17 -6.98 -6.90 3.32
N ASN A 18 -5.90 -7.05 4.08
CA ASN A 18 -5.98 -7.28 5.52
C ASN A 18 -5.65 -5.97 6.23
N VAL A 19 -6.51 -5.57 7.16
CA VAL A 19 -6.29 -4.40 8.02
C VAL A 19 -6.53 -4.79 9.47
N ASN A 20 -5.63 -4.38 10.34
CA ASN A 20 -5.78 -4.50 11.78
C ASN A 20 -6.12 -3.13 12.36
N LEU A 21 -7.21 -3.08 13.12
CA LEU A 21 -7.57 -1.91 13.91
C LEU A 21 -6.93 -2.03 15.29
N LEU A 22 -5.80 -1.37 15.47
CA LEU A 22 -5.03 -1.42 16.72
C LEU A 22 -5.59 -0.46 17.76
N LYS A 23 -6.04 0.72 17.33
CA LYS A 23 -6.55 1.80 18.18
C LYS A 23 -7.63 2.61 17.46
N PRO A 24 -8.49 3.32 18.20
CA PRO A 24 -9.42 4.28 17.60
C PRO A 24 -8.67 5.35 16.81
N VAL A 25 -9.11 5.59 15.57
CA VAL A 25 -8.60 6.65 14.69
C VAL A 25 -9.58 7.82 14.72
N GLY A 26 -9.13 8.99 15.14
CA GLY A 26 -9.93 10.22 15.06
C GLY A 26 -10.09 10.71 13.62
N VAL A 27 -11.31 11.08 13.22
CA VAL A 27 -11.57 11.65 11.89
C VAL A 27 -10.91 13.03 11.77
N GLY A 28 -10.15 13.27 10.69
CA GLY A 28 -9.61 14.59 10.35
C GLY A 28 -8.25 14.96 10.95
N LYS A 29 -7.59 14.05 11.69
CA LYS A 29 -6.22 14.22 12.20
C LYS A 29 -5.41 12.95 12.04
N THR A 30 -5.14 12.57 10.79
CA THR A 30 -4.45 11.32 10.45
C THR A 30 -3.36 11.57 9.43
N MET A 31 -2.24 10.88 9.61
CA MET A 31 -1.22 10.73 8.57
C MET A 31 -1.27 9.30 8.07
N THR A 32 -1.41 9.12 6.76
CA THR A 32 -1.43 7.81 6.11
C THR A 32 -0.11 7.60 5.39
N ARG A 33 0.55 6.46 5.64
CA ARG A 33 1.75 6.01 4.93
C ARG A 33 1.39 4.78 4.11
N ILE A 34 1.75 4.80 2.83
CA ILE A 34 1.61 3.68 1.92
C ILE A 34 3.00 3.37 1.38
N GLU A 35 3.41 2.10 1.49
CA GLU A 35 4.68 1.61 0.99
C GLU A 35 4.43 0.46 0.04
N PHE A 36 5.11 0.47 -1.10
CA PHE A 36 5.12 -0.64 -2.03
C PHE A 36 6.40 -1.44 -1.77
N GLY A 37 6.24 -2.72 -1.48
CA GLY A 37 7.33 -3.68 -1.46
C GLY A 37 7.81 -4.01 -2.87
N ASP A 38 8.91 -4.74 -2.93
CA ASP A 38 9.53 -5.13 -4.19
C ASP A 38 8.60 -6.04 -5.02
N LEU A 39 8.67 -5.88 -6.34
CA LEU A 39 8.06 -6.84 -7.26
C LEU A 39 8.76 -8.18 -7.08
N ARG A 40 7.98 -9.23 -6.85
CA ARG A 40 8.55 -10.57 -6.75
C ARG A 40 9.21 -11.00 -8.06
N ALA A 41 10.32 -11.73 -7.94
CA ALA A 41 11.04 -12.24 -9.11
C ALA A 41 10.28 -13.35 -9.85
N ASP A 42 9.40 -14.09 -9.16
CA ASP A 42 8.70 -15.26 -9.72
C ASP A 42 7.35 -14.91 -10.37
N LYS A 43 6.76 -13.75 -10.02
CA LYS A 43 5.47 -13.30 -10.53
C LYS A 43 5.35 -11.78 -10.39
N ALA A 44 4.56 -11.16 -11.26
CA ALA A 44 4.24 -9.74 -11.19
C ALA A 44 3.30 -9.42 -10.00
N VAL A 45 3.76 -9.67 -8.78
CA VAL A 45 3.04 -9.36 -7.54
C VAL A 45 4.00 -8.66 -6.60
N CYS A 46 3.55 -7.56 -6.01
CA CYS A 46 4.19 -6.91 -4.88
C CYS A 46 3.22 -6.90 -3.67
N GLU A 47 3.71 -6.45 -2.52
CA GLU A 47 2.89 -6.23 -1.34
C GLU A 47 2.82 -4.73 -1.06
N ILE A 48 1.61 -4.20 -0.91
CA ILE A 48 1.42 -2.84 -0.39
C ILE A 48 1.27 -2.97 1.11
N VAL A 49 2.04 -2.19 1.87
CA VAL A 49 1.84 -2.01 3.31
C VAL A 49 1.23 -0.63 3.54
N VAL A 50 0.17 -0.59 4.34
CA VAL A 50 -0.50 0.65 4.73
C VAL A 50 -0.41 0.82 6.23
N SER A 51 -0.17 2.03 6.69
CA SER A 51 -0.31 2.39 8.09
C SER A 51 -0.95 3.76 8.26
N VAL A 52 -1.75 3.91 9.31
CA VAL A 52 -2.32 5.19 9.72
C VAL A 52 -1.82 5.51 11.11
N VAL A 53 -1.23 6.70 11.25
CA VAL A 53 -0.84 7.25 12.55
C VAL A 53 -1.75 8.40 12.97
N ASN A 54 -2.02 8.50 14.26
CA ASN A 54 -2.79 9.60 14.85
C ASN A 54 -1.94 10.87 15.04
N GLY A 55 -2.55 11.94 15.52
CA GLY A 55 -1.84 13.20 15.80
C GLY A 55 -0.78 13.13 16.92
N GLU A 56 -0.72 12.04 17.68
CA GLU A 56 0.31 11.76 18.68
C GLU A 56 1.47 10.92 18.12
N GLY A 57 1.39 10.53 16.84
CA GLY A 57 2.39 9.71 16.16
C GLY A 57 2.25 8.21 16.41
N GLU A 58 1.17 7.76 17.05
CA GLU A 58 0.93 6.34 17.31
C GLU A 58 0.28 5.66 16.10
N THR A 59 0.71 4.43 15.79
CA THR A 59 0.05 3.60 14.76
C THR A 59 -1.29 3.08 15.28
N CYS A 60 -2.36 3.38 14.55
CA CYS A 60 -3.72 3.00 14.90
C CYS A 60 -4.33 1.96 13.95
N LEU A 61 -3.84 1.94 12.72
CA LEU A 61 -4.17 0.93 11.71
C LEU A 61 -2.88 0.52 11.03
N ASP A 62 -2.71 -0.78 10.83
CA ASP A 62 -1.78 -1.33 9.87
C ASP A 62 -2.52 -2.29 8.95
N GLY A 63 -1.93 -2.58 7.81
CA GLY A 63 -2.48 -3.54 6.89
C GLY A 63 -1.55 -3.83 5.74
N SER A 64 -1.86 -4.89 5.03
CA SER A 64 -1.19 -5.18 3.78
C SER A 64 -2.14 -5.73 2.73
N SER A 65 -1.74 -5.58 1.48
CA SER A 65 -2.48 -6.06 0.33
C SER A 65 -1.54 -6.61 -0.72
N PRO A 66 -1.59 -7.92 -1.01
CA PRO A 66 -0.91 -8.48 -2.16
C PRO A 66 -1.56 -7.92 -3.43
N THR A 67 -0.70 -7.45 -4.32
CA THR A 67 -1.10 -6.54 -5.37
C THR A 67 -0.44 -6.93 -6.68
N TYR A 68 -1.23 -6.99 -7.75
CA TYR A 68 -0.76 -7.25 -9.10
C TYR A 68 -0.70 -5.95 -9.90
N PRO A 69 0.49 -5.48 -10.29
CA PRO A 69 0.61 -4.34 -11.19
C PRO A 69 0.18 -4.73 -12.61
N ILE A 70 -0.70 -3.93 -13.20
CA ILE A 70 -1.20 -4.13 -14.56
C ILE A 70 -0.24 -3.38 -15.50
N PRO A 71 0.48 -4.08 -16.39
CA PRO A 71 1.39 -3.41 -17.32
C PRO A 71 0.64 -2.52 -18.31
N VAL A 72 1.33 -1.52 -18.87
CA VAL A 72 0.86 -0.81 -20.05
C VAL A 72 0.90 -1.80 -21.21
N GLU A 73 -0.24 -2.04 -21.87
CA GLU A 73 -0.26 -2.87 -23.07
C GLU A 73 0.73 -2.29 -24.10
N ALA A 74 1.60 -3.16 -24.62
CA ALA A 74 2.56 -2.81 -25.68
C ALA A 74 1.89 -2.82 -27.06
#